data_AF-A0A2K2RBB6-F1
#
_entry.id   AF-A0A2K2RBB6-F1
#
_cell.length_a   1.000
_cell.length_b   1.000
_cell.length_c   1.000
_cell.angle_alpha   90.00
_cell.angle_beta   90.00
_cell.angle_gamma   90.00
#
_symmetry.space_group_name_H-M   'P 1'
#
loop_
_entity.id
_entity.type
_entity.pdbx_description
1 polymer ?
#
loop_
_entity_poly.entity_id
_entity_poly.type
_entity_poly.pdbx_seq_one_letter_code
_entity_poly.pdbx_strand_id
1 'polypeptide(L)'
;MSAVLPWPVAYTVSGNDCVSSMPLGHSAPLAEAVRDLAELGYDGVEVQVRETGAHDAETLARTVEAAGLKVLGIGTGPVAAQDRLTLTDPSPDVRRHALFRLLGAARLAGELGVPVSLGQTRGTFLP
;
A
#
# COMPACT_ATOMS: atom_id res chain seq x y z
N MET A 1 3.92 -10.78 29.67
CA MET A 1 3.87 -11.60 28.44
C MET A 1 2.65 -11.16 27.67
N SER A 2 2.83 -10.50 26.52
CA SER A 2 1.68 -10.14 25.68
C SER A 2 1.07 -11.44 25.12
N ALA A 3 -0.25 -11.55 25.15
CA ALA A 3 -0.93 -12.72 24.58
C ALA A 3 -0.67 -12.74 23.08
N VAL A 4 -0.15 -13.85 22.55
CA VAL A 4 0.01 -14.04 21.10
C VAL A 4 -1.39 -14.17 20.51
N LEU A 5 -1.79 -13.19 19.71
CA LEU A 5 -3.07 -13.22 19.02
C LEU A 5 -3.04 -14.30 17.93
N PRO A 6 -4.18 -14.96 17.66
CA PRO A 6 -4.24 -15.97 16.60
C PRO A 6 -4.26 -15.36 15.19
N TRP A 7 -4.27 -14.03 15.07
CA TRP A 7 -4.21 -13.28 13.82
C TRP A 7 -3.14 -12.18 13.89
N PRO A 8 -2.43 -11.89 12.78
CA PRO A 8 -1.46 -10.81 12.75
C PRO A 8 -2.15 -9.45 12.83
N VAL A 9 -1.52 -8.50 13.52
CA VAL A 9 -1.92 -7.10 13.58
C VAL A 9 -1.02 -6.29 12.66
N ALA A 10 -1.64 -5.60 11.69
CA ALA A 10 -0.95 -4.73 10.75
C ALA A 10 -1.38 -3.28 10.90
N TYR A 11 -0.50 -2.34 10.55
CA TYR A 11 -0.84 -0.93 10.43
C TYR A 11 -0.50 -0.37 9.05
N THR A 12 -1.24 0.64 8.61
CA THR A 12 -1.05 1.24 7.30
C THR A 12 0.17 2.16 7.28
N VAL A 13 1.03 2.01 6.27
CA VAL A 13 2.19 2.88 6.00
C VAL A 13 2.16 3.32 4.54
N SER A 14 2.95 4.34 4.20
CA SER A 14 3.10 4.80 2.81
C SER A 14 4.38 4.25 2.20
N GLY A 15 4.30 3.78 0.96
CA GLY A 15 5.46 3.38 0.18
C GLY A 15 6.36 4.57 -0.15
N ASN A 16 7.63 4.29 -0.48
CA ASN A 16 8.62 5.32 -0.81
C ASN A 16 8.28 6.12 -2.08
N ASP A 17 7.37 5.61 -2.90
CA ASP A 17 6.89 6.24 -4.13
C ASP A 17 5.76 7.26 -3.89
N CYS A 18 5.23 7.35 -2.67
CA CYS A 18 4.18 8.29 -2.30
C CYS A 18 4.74 9.71 -2.06
N VAL A 19 4.02 10.74 -2.50
CA VAL A 19 4.40 12.15 -2.31
C VAL A 19 4.20 12.60 -0.86
N SER A 20 3.23 12.02 -0.16
CA SER A 20 2.95 12.27 1.25
C SER A 20 2.38 11.03 1.92
N SER A 21 2.42 11.02 3.25
CA SER A 21 1.78 9.99 4.06
C SER A 21 0.27 9.96 3.80
N MET A 22 -0.28 8.76 3.67
CA MET A 22 -1.73 8.58 3.55
C MET A 22 -2.44 8.94 4.86
N PRO A 23 -3.62 9.60 4.79
CA PRO A 23 -4.43 9.88 5.96
C PRO A 23 -4.70 8.62 6.77
N LEU A 24 -4.61 8.73 8.11
CA LEU A 24 -4.77 7.65 9.09
C LEU A 24 -3.68 6.56 9.06
N GLY A 25 -2.73 6.61 8.11
CA GLY A 25 -1.51 5.79 8.15
C GLY A 25 -0.47 6.37 9.11
N HIS A 26 0.54 5.55 9.44
CA HIS A 26 1.69 6.04 10.22
C HIS A 26 2.48 7.04 9.38
N SER A 27 2.72 8.22 9.95
CA SER A 27 3.24 9.37 9.22
C SER A 27 4.75 9.49 9.35
N ALA A 28 5.47 8.59 8.69
CA ALA A 28 6.92 8.62 8.57
C ALA A 28 7.35 7.98 7.22
N PRO A 29 8.58 8.23 6.75
CA PRO A 29 9.16 7.45 5.64
C PRO A 29 9.11 5.95 5.96
N LEU A 30 8.94 5.11 4.94
CA LEU A 30 8.68 3.66 5.12
C LEU A 30 9.66 3.00 6.09
N ALA A 31 10.97 3.23 5.91
CA ALA A 31 12.02 2.62 6.73
C ALA A 31 11.98 3.05 8.20
N GLU A 32 11.48 4.25 8.50
CA GLU A 32 11.26 4.71 9.87
C GLU A 32 9.97 4.12 10.43
N ALA A 33 8.88 4.19 9.65
CA ALA A 33 7.58 3.68 10.05
C ALA A 33 7.62 2.19 10.44
N VAL A 34 8.35 1.35 9.70
CA VAL A 34 8.46 -0.08 10.02
C VAL A 34 9.25 -0.35 11.30
N ARG A 35 10.23 0.50 11.64
CA ARG A 35 10.98 0.36 12.91
C ARG A 35 10.08 0.73 14.09
N ASP A 36 9.39 1.86 13.99
CA ASP A 36 8.48 2.32 15.04
C ASP A 36 7.38 1.29 15.30
N LEU A 37 6.78 0.72 14.24
CA LEU A 37 5.73 -0.27 14.36
C LEU A 37 6.25 -1.61 14.92
N ALA A 38 7.49 -1.99 14.61
CA ALA A 38 8.12 -3.16 15.23
C ALA A 38 8.33 -2.96 16.74
N GLU A 39 8.78 -1.78 17.16
CA GLU A 39 8.92 -1.43 18.58
C GLU A 39 7.57 -1.43 19.33
N LEU A 40 6.48 -1.07 18.64
CA LEU A 40 5.11 -1.13 19.16
C LEU A 40 4.52 -2.55 19.18
N GLY A 41 5.20 -3.54 18.57
CA GLY A 41 4.79 -4.94 18.58
C GLY A 41 3.77 -5.33 17.51
N TYR A 42 3.70 -4.59 16.40
CA TYR A 42 2.94 -5.02 15.22
C TYR A 42 3.60 -6.23 14.54
N ASP A 43 2.81 -7.02 13.83
CA ASP A 43 3.28 -8.18 13.06
C ASP A 43 3.64 -7.82 11.62
N GLY A 44 3.08 -6.71 11.11
CA GLY A 44 3.28 -6.30 9.73
C GLY A 44 2.66 -4.96 9.36
N VAL A 45 2.66 -4.70 8.07
CA VAL A 45 2.17 -3.44 7.49
C VAL A 45 1.28 -3.67 6.27
N GLU A 46 0.29 -2.80 6.10
CA GLU A 46 -0.36 -2.57 4.81
C GLU A 46 0.35 -1.39 4.13
N VAL A 47 0.97 -1.63 2.97
CA VAL A 47 1.75 -0.60 2.28
C VAL A 47 0.90 0.05 1.21
N GLN A 48 0.67 1.36 1.33
CA GLN A 48 0.00 2.16 0.31
C GLN A 48 0.98 2.50 -0.80
N VAL A 49 0.69 2.11 -2.04
CA VAL A 49 1.54 2.34 -3.20
C VAL A 49 0.87 3.25 -4.22
N ARG A 50 1.71 3.96 -4.97
CA ARG A 50 1.31 4.88 -6.04
C ARG A 50 1.72 4.27 -7.39
N GLU A 51 2.99 4.27 -7.74
CA GLU A 51 3.56 3.87 -9.02
C GLU A 51 4.23 2.48 -9.02
N THR A 52 4.48 1.93 -7.83
CA THR A 52 5.16 0.64 -7.63
C THR A 52 4.53 -0.52 -8.41
N GLY A 53 5.37 -1.41 -8.94
CA GLY A 53 4.98 -2.63 -9.64
C GLY A 53 5.76 -3.87 -9.18
N ALA A 54 5.65 -4.97 -9.93
CA ALA A 54 6.26 -6.26 -9.56
C ALA A 54 7.77 -6.21 -9.30
N HIS A 55 8.51 -5.41 -10.07
CA HIS A 55 9.96 -5.28 -9.96
C HIS A 55 10.44 -4.68 -8.63
N ASP A 56 9.54 -4.04 -7.89
CA ASP A 56 9.85 -3.43 -6.59
C ASP A 56 9.62 -4.38 -5.41
N ALA A 57 8.99 -5.54 -5.65
CA ALA A 57 8.55 -6.47 -4.60
C ALA A 57 9.71 -6.86 -3.66
N GLU A 58 10.86 -7.21 -4.22
CA GLU A 58 12.03 -7.64 -3.45
C GLU A 58 12.57 -6.49 -2.57
N THR A 59 12.64 -5.27 -3.09
CA THR A 59 13.12 -4.10 -2.34
C THR A 59 12.16 -3.70 -1.22
N LEU A 60 10.86 -3.76 -1.49
CA LEU A 60 9.83 -3.50 -0.49
C LEU A 60 9.88 -4.55 0.63
N ALA A 61 9.89 -5.84 0.27
CA ALA A 61 9.99 -6.94 1.23
C ALA A 61 11.23 -6.80 2.12
N ARG A 62 12.42 -6.60 1.53
CA ARG A 62 13.66 -6.41 2.28
C ARG A 62 13.59 -5.25 3.29
N THR A 63 12.99 -4.13 2.89
CA THR A 63 12.87 -2.95 3.76
C THR A 63 12.01 -3.26 4.99
N VAL A 64 10.90 -3.95 4.79
CA VAL A 64 9.95 -4.30 5.86
C VAL A 64 10.50 -5.43 6.74
N GLU A 65 11.10 -6.47 6.14
CA GLU A 65 11.70 -7.61 6.84
C GLU A 65 12.93 -7.23 7.65
N ALA A 66 13.68 -6.20 7.24
CA ALA A 66 14.82 -5.69 8.02
C ALA A 66 14.42 -5.16 9.41
N ALA A 67 13.15 -4.80 9.60
CA ALA A 67 12.58 -4.43 10.90
C ALA A 67 11.86 -5.60 11.61
N GLY A 68 11.90 -6.81 11.05
CA GLY A 68 11.19 -7.98 11.59
C GLY A 68 9.69 -8.01 11.31
N LEU A 69 9.19 -7.12 10.46
CA LEU A 69 7.78 -7.05 10.06
C LEU A 69 7.53 -7.80 8.75
N LYS A 70 6.25 -8.02 8.43
CA LYS A 70 5.80 -8.57 7.14
C LYS A 70 4.99 -7.55 6.35
N VAL A 71 5.06 -7.60 5.02
CA VAL A 71 4.02 -6.99 4.20
C VAL A 71 2.79 -7.89 4.25
N LEU A 72 1.63 -7.34 4.63
CA LEU A 72 0.39 -8.10 4.78
C LEU A 72 -0.72 -7.62 3.84
N GLY A 73 -0.49 -6.53 3.11
CA GLY A 73 -1.40 -6.02 2.10
C GLY A 73 -0.81 -4.87 1.32
N ILE A 74 -1.32 -4.68 0.10
CA ILE A 74 -1.01 -3.54 -0.75
C ILE A 74 -2.26 -2.69 -0.90
N GLY A 75 -2.15 -1.41 -0.52
CA GLY A 75 -3.21 -0.44 -0.71
C GLY A 75 -2.97 0.46 -1.92
N THR A 76 -4.05 0.87 -2.59
CA THR A 76 -3.98 1.69 -3.82
C THR A 76 -4.50 3.12 -3.63
N GLY A 77 -4.68 3.55 -2.37
CA GLY A 77 -5.20 4.88 -2.05
C GLY A 77 -4.46 6.06 -2.73
N PRO A 78 -3.11 6.09 -2.73
CA PRO A 78 -2.32 7.15 -3.35
C PRO A 78 -2.62 7.38 -4.84
N VAL A 79 -2.97 6.34 -5.60
CA VAL A 79 -3.30 6.42 -7.03
C VAL A 79 -4.45 7.40 -7.28
N ALA A 80 -5.48 7.36 -6.43
CA ALA A 80 -6.60 8.30 -6.50
C ALA A 80 -6.28 9.62 -5.78
N ALA A 81 -5.74 9.55 -4.57
CA ALA A 81 -5.57 10.73 -3.71
C ALA A 81 -4.50 11.72 -4.22
N GLN A 82 -3.44 11.22 -4.84
CA GLN A 82 -2.28 12.02 -5.26
C GLN A 82 -2.29 12.27 -6.77
N ASP A 83 -2.66 11.28 -7.57
CA ASP A 83 -2.61 11.37 -9.03
C ASP A 83 -4.00 11.58 -9.68
N ARG A 84 -5.08 11.59 -8.89
CA ARG A 84 -6.47 11.74 -9.35
C ARG A 84 -6.90 10.69 -10.38
N LEU A 85 -6.32 9.50 -10.32
CA LEU A 85 -6.63 8.40 -11.22
C LEU A 85 -7.73 7.51 -10.61
N THR A 86 -8.89 7.44 -11.28
CA THR A 86 -10.01 6.59 -10.85
C THR A 86 -10.60 5.79 -12.01
N LEU A 87 -11.17 4.63 -11.71
CA LEU A 87 -11.78 3.74 -12.70
C LEU A 87 -13.11 4.27 -13.26
N THR A 88 -13.74 5.25 -12.62
CA THR A 88 -15.00 5.87 -13.06
C THR A 88 -14.84 7.30 -13.56
N ASP A 89 -13.61 7.76 -13.81
CA ASP A 89 -13.36 9.09 -14.36
C ASP A 89 -14.08 9.27 -15.72
N PRO A 90 -14.69 10.45 -16.02
CA PRO A 90 -15.32 10.69 -17.32
C PRO A 90 -14.33 10.55 -18.49
N SER A 91 -13.06 10.88 -18.29
CA SER A 91 -12.02 10.76 -19.31
C SER A 91 -11.59 9.30 -19.50
N PRO A 92 -11.65 8.75 -20.73
CA PRO A 92 -11.17 7.41 -21.02
C PRO A 92 -9.66 7.26 -20.81
N ASP A 93 -8.89 8.33 -20.96
CA ASP A 93 -7.44 8.30 -20.76
C ASP A 93 -7.10 8.14 -19.27
N VAL A 94 -7.83 8.84 -18.39
CA VAL A 94 -7.68 8.70 -16.93
C VAL A 94 -8.03 7.28 -16.50
N ARG A 95 -9.13 6.72 -17.01
CA ARG A 95 -9.51 5.32 -16.70
C ARG A 95 -8.45 4.32 -17.16
N ARG A 96 -7.89 4.50 -18.36
CA ARG A 96 -6.80 3.64 -18.87
C ARG A 96 -5.56 3.73 -18.00
N HIS A 97 -5.20 4.93 -17.55
CA HIS A 97 -4.06 5.12 -16.66
C HIS A 97 -4.32 4.54 -15.26
N ALA A 98 -5.50 4.76 -14.67
CA ALA A 98 -5.89 4.14 -13.40
C ALA A 98 -5.79 2.60 -13.47
N LEU A 99 -6.32 1.99 -14.53
CA LEU A 99 -6.22 0.54 -14.74
C LEU A 99 -4.76 0.08 -14.81
N PHE A 100 -3.90 0.78 -15.55
CA PHE A 100 -2.48 0.45 -15.64
C PHE A 100 -1.81 0.44 -14.26
N ARG A 101 -2.08 1.45 -13.42
CA ARG A 101 -1.52 1.58 -12.06
C ARG A 101 -2.02 0.46 -11.13
N LEU A 102 -3.31 0.15 -11.20
CA LEU A 102 -3.91 -0.92 -10.41
C LEU A 102 -3.41 -2.31 -10.81
N LEU A 103 -3.15 -2.55 -12.11
CA LEU A 103 -2.51 -3.78 -12.56
C LEU A 103 -1.06 -3.89 -12.08
N GLY A 104 -0.33 -2.77 -11.99
CA GLY A 104 0.99 -2.71 -11.36
C GLY A 104 0.95 -3.15 -9.90
N ALA A 105 0.07 -2.54 -9.11
CA ALA A 105 -0.14 -2.88 -7.71
C ALA A 105 -0.61 -4.33 -7.50
N ALA A 106 -1.50 -4.85 -8.38
CA ALA A 106 -1.95 -6.23 -8.31
C ALA A 106 -0.82 -7.23 -8.60
N ARG A 107 0.08 -6.92 -9.55
CA ARG A 107 1.26 -7.76 -9.81
C ARG A 107 2.24 -7.72 -8.63
N LEU A 108 2.51 -6.54 -8.06
CA LEU A 108 3.29 -6.40 -6.83
C LEU A 108 2.72 -7.26 -5.70
N ALA A 109 1.42 -7.17 -5.46
CA ALA A 109 0.74 -7.95 -4.43
C ALA A 109 0.83 -9.47 -4.72
N GLY A 110 0.75 -9.87 -5.99
CA GLY A 110 0.95 -11.24 -6.44
C GLY A 110 2.36 -11.78 -6.15
N GLU A 111 3.41 -11.02 -6.45
CA GLU A 111 4.80 -11.38 -6.12
C GLU A 111 5.02 -11.53 -4.61
N LEU A 112 4.37 -10.69 -3.81
CA LEU A 112 4.45 -10.72 -2.35
C LEU A 112 3.51 -11.76 -1.71
N GLY A 113 2.59 -12.35 -2.46
CA GLY A 113 1.57 -13.28 -1.94
C GLY A 113 0.57 -12.64 -0.99
N VAL A 114 0.26 -11.35 -1.15
CA VAL A 114 -0.61 -10.56 -0.26
C VAL A 114 -1.85 -10.03 -1.01
N PRO A 115 -2.94 -9.67 -0.30
CA PRO A 115 -4.08 -9.03 -0.93
C PRO A 115 -3.75 -7.61 -1.44
N VAL A 116 -4.50 -7.16 -2.45
CA VAL A 116 -4.54 -5.77 -2.90
C VAL A 116 -5.90 -5.16 -2.58
N SER A 117 -5.93 -3.94 -2.05
CA SER A 117 -7.17 -3.23 -1.70
C SER A 117 -7.51 -2.13 -2.71
N LEU A 118 -8.80 -2.08 -3.10
CA LEU A 118 -9.36 -1.06 -4.01
C LEU A 118 -10.24 -0.09 -3.24
N GLY A 119 -9.64 1.01 -2.78
CA GLY A 119 -10.32 2.07 -2.05
C GLY A 119 -10.90 3.13 -2.98
N GLN A 120 -10.39 4.36 -2.84
CA GLN A 120 -10.80 5.54 -3.61
C GLN A 120 -10.60 5.40 -5.12
N THR A 121 -9.75 4.47 -5.57
CA THR A 121 -9.47 4.18 -6.98
C THR A 121 -10.67 3.65 -7.75
N ARG A 122 -11.67 3.09 -7.05
CA ARG A 122 -12.99 2.79 -7.63
C ARG A 122 -13.66 4.04 -8.20
N GLY A 123 -13.35 5.21 -7.65
CA GLY A 123 -13.98 6.48 -7.99
C GLY A 123 -15.41 6.59 -7.46
N THR A 124 -16.02 7.72 -7.76
CA THR A 124 -17.44 7.96 -7.48
C THR A 124 -18.18 7.89 -8.81
N PHE A 125 -19.25 7.10 -8.87
CA PHE A 125 -20.20 7.21 -9.96
C PHE A 125 -21.03 8.49 -9.74
N LEU A 126 -20.85 9.47 -10.61
CA LEU A 126 -21.70 10.65 -10.65
C LEU A 126 -22.76 10.42 -11.75
N PRO A 127 -24.06 10.44 -11.40
CA PRO A 127 -25.15 10.18 -12.35
C PRO A 127 -25.29 11.25 -13.43
#